data_AF-A0AA97HKS1-F1
#
_entry.id   AF-A0AA97HKS1-F1
#
_cell.length_a   1.000
_cell.length_b   1.000
_cell.length_c   1.000
_cell.angle_alpha   90.00
_cell.angle_beta   90.00
_cell.angle_gamma   90.00
#
_symmetry.space_group_name_H-M   'P 1'
#
loop_
_entity.id
_entity.type
_entity.pdbx_description
1 polymer ?
#
loop_
_entity_poly.entity_id
_entity_poly.type
_entity_poly.pdbx_seq_one_letter_code
_entity_poly.pdbx_strand_id
1 'polypeptide(L)'
;MANTIHQHGSGDNVAGDKVMGQKIGTQVNGGNIGNLVNEASGNAQVTATSFSQTSGTTTAELLQIVDRLRQTAAQLPPKVRDDLIIDIDDVEAEIQKPDDQRSMPKLRKRLAALATAATMLTGGVSAANELADGVIELGSKIGIEIQLPSSSNQP
;
A
#
# COMPACT_ATOMS: atom_id res chain seq x y z
N MET A 1 -50.23 66.22 10.20
CA MET A 1 -49.71 65.06 10.95
C MET A 1 -48.38 64.68 10.33
N ALA A 2 -47.29 64.92 11.06
CA ALA A 2 -45.93 64.68 10.60
C ALA A 2 -45.52 63.24 10.88
N ASN A 3 -44.80 62.60 9.96
CA ASN A 3 -43.85 61.56 10.33
C ASN A 3 -42.67 61.58 9.35
N THR A 4 -41.59 62.22 9.77
CA THR A 4 -40.28 62.18 9.12
C THR A 4 -39.56 60.93 9.61
N ILE A 5 -39.23 59.99 8.72
CA ILE A 5 -38.37 58.85 9.05
C ILE A 5 -37.04 59.04 8.31
N HIS A 6 -36.05 59.53 9.04
CA HIS A 6 -34.63 59.43 8.68
C HIS A 6 -34.13 58.05 9.13
N GLN A 7 -33.64 57.23 8.20
CA GLN A 7 -32.85 56.05 8.54
C GLN A 7 -31.51 56.17 7.81
N HIS A 8 -30.52 56.72 8.52
CA HIS A 8 -29.10 56.62 8.18
C HIS A 8 -28.64 55.18 8.41
N GLY A 9 -27.75 54.70 7.53
CA GLY A 9 -27.37 53.29 7.44
C GLY A 9 -26.61 52.72 8.64
N SER A 10 -26.48 51.40 8.62
CA SER A 10 -25.30 50.68 9.11
C SER A 10 -25.31 49.31 8.45
N GLY A 11 -24.16 48.97 7.86
CA GLY A 11 -23.94 47.77 7.08
C GLY A 11 -24.13 46.48 7.85
N ASP A 12 -24.07 45.40 7.09
CA ASP A 12 -24.08 43.99 7.48
C ASP A 12 -23.67 43.75 8.93
N ASN A 13 -24.63 43.32 9.73
CA ASN A 13 -24.36 42.61 10.97
C ASN A 13 -25.02 41.24 10.88
N VAL A 14 -24.50 40.39 9.98
CA VAL A 14 -24.62 38.93 10.12
C VAL A 14 -23.81 38.56 11.35
N ALA A 15 -24.48 38.65 12.49
CA ALA A 15 -24.01 38.13 13.74
C ALA A 15 -23.65 36.64 13.58
N GLY A 16 -22.39 36.33 13.78
CA GLY A 16 -22.05 35.28 14.73
C GLY A 16 -22.17 33.81 14.30
N ASP A 17 -22.22 33.49 13.01
CA ASP A 17 -21.84 32.12 12.60
C ASP A 17 -20.48 32.19 11.88
N LYS A 18 -19.42 32.26 12.69
CA LYS A 18 -18.18 31.60 12.28
C LYS A 18 -18.55 30.13 12.16
N VAL A 19 -19.01 29.73 10.97
CA VAL A 19 -18.86 28.36 10.50
C VAL A 19 -17.37 28.10 10.52
N MET A 20 -16.89 27.70 11.69
CA MET A 20 -15.67 26.96 11.87
C MET A 20 -15.66 25.99 10.72
N GLY A 21 -14.79 26.25 9.74
CA GLY A 21 -14.76 25.52 8.49
C GLY A 21 -14.93 24.06 8.86
N GLN A 22 -16.09 23.51 8.49
CA GLN A 22 -16.35 22.09 8.62
C GLN A 22 -15.26 21.48 7.76
N LYS A 23 -14.12 21.18 8.39
CA LYS A 23 -13.20 20.18 7.90
C LYS A 23 -14.05 18.94 7.99
N ILE A 24 -14.80 18.69 6.92
CA ILE A 24 -15.36 17.40 6.63
C ILE A 24 -14.13 16.52 6.43
N GLY A 25 -13.56 16.04 7.55
CA GLY A 25 -12.66 14.91 7.54
C GLY A 25 -13.54 13.70 7.28
N THR A 26 -13.91 13.49 6.02
CA THR A 26 -14.58 12.27 5.62
C THR A 26 -13.56 11.16 5.81
N GLN A 27 -13.62 10.48 6.95
CA GLN A 27 -12.92 9.20 7.13
C GLN A 27 -13.62 8.21 6.20
N VAL A 28 -13.18 8.17 4.94
CA VAL A 28 -13.65 7.22 3.94
C VAL A 28 -13.09 5.85 4.30
N ASN A 29 -13.83 5.13 5.14
CA ASN A 29 -13.58 3.73 5.42
C ASN A 29 -13.91 2.91 4.16
N GLY A 30 -12.90 2.73 3.29
CA GLY A 30 -12.60 1.59 2.41
C GLY A 30 -13.67 0.96 1.48
N GLY A 31 -14.95 1.29 1.60
CA GLY A 31 -16.03 0.52 1.02
C GLY A 31 -16.56 1.05 -0.30
N ASN A 32 -16.82 2.37 -0.43
CA ASN A 32 -17.67 2.88 -1.52
C ASN A 32 -17.28 4.31 -1.99
N ILE A 33 -16.03 4.55 -2.38
CA ILE A 33 -15.63 5.84 -2.99
C ILE A 33 -16.37 6.09 -4.32
N GLY A 34 -16.77 5.02 -5.03
CA GLY A 34 -17.51 5.12 -6.30
C GLY A 34 -18.84 5.86 -6.18
N ASN A 35 -19.47 5.90 -5.00
CA ASN A 35 -20.71 6.64 -4.79
C ASN A 35 -20.47 8.12 -4.40
N LEU A 36 -19.31 8.44 -3.81
CA LEU A 36 -18.98 9.79 -3.32
C LEU A 36 -18.70 10.78 -4.46
N VAL A 37 -18.14 10.30 -5.59
CA VAL A 37 -17.88 11.15 -6.75
C VAL A 37 -19.17 11.60 -7.46
N ASN A 38 -20.28 10.86 -7.29
CA ASN A 38 -21.56 11.19 -7.90
C ASN A 38 -22.31 12.32 -7.15
N GLU A 39 -21.93 12.62 -5.89
CA GLU A 39 -22.57 13.66 -5.06
C GLU A 39 -21.83 15.01 -5.10
N ALA A 40 -20.61 15.07 -5.64
CA ALA A 40 -19.83 16.29 -5.78
C ALA A 40 -20.25 17.11 -7.01
N SER A 41 -21.51 17.56 -7.05
CA SER A 41 -21.98 18.54 -8.04
C SER A 41 -21.52 19.93 -7.64
N GLY A 42 -20.26 20.26 -7.96
CA GLY A 42 -19.70 21.60 -7.76
C GLY A 42 -18.23 21.59 -7.36
N ASN A 43 -17.35 21.62 -8.36
CA ASN A 43 -15.97 22.11 -8.29
C ASN A 43 -15.08 21.59 -7.13
N ALA A 44 -15.39 20.43 -6.54
CA ALA A 44 -14.55 19.82 -5.51
C ALA A 44 -13.42 19.04 -6.18
N GLN A 45 -12.21 19.60 -6.18
CA GLN A 45 -11.01 18.88 -6.60
C GLN A 45 -10.62 17.90 -5.49
N VAL A 46 -10.94 16.62 -5.67
CA VAL A 46 -10.43 15.55 -4.82
C VAL A 46 -9.04 15.15 -5.33
N THR A 47 -7.99 15.67 -4.69
CA THR A 47 -6.61 15.23 -4.97
C THR A 47 -6.38 13.89 -4.29
N ALA A 48 -6.68 12.82 -5.03
CA ALA A 48 -6.31 11.45 -4.70
C ALA A 48 -4.79 11.27 -4.81
N THR A 49 -4.03 11.47 -3.74
CA THR A 49 -2.62 11.03 -3.71
C THR A 49 -2.59 9.51 -3.52
N SER A 50 -2.68 8.78 -4.64
CA SER A 50 -2.40 7.35 -4.77
C SER A 50 -3.37 6.40 -4.05
N PHE A 51 -4.57 6.23 -4.59
CA PHE A 51 -5.39 5.04 -4.32
C PHE A 51 -4.82 3.85 -5.11
N SER A 52 -3.97 3.04 -4.47
CA SER A 52 -3.68 1.69 -4.97
C SER A 52 -4.77 0.76 -4.44
N GLN A 53 -5.88 0.62 -5.17
CA GLN A 53 -6.80 -0.49 -4.95
C GLN A 53 -6.09 -1.78 -5.39
N THR A 54 -5.52 -2.55 -4.46
CA THR A 54 -5.16 -3.94 -4.71
C THR A 54 -6.46 -4.75 -4.70
N SER A 55 -7.21 -4.67 -5.80
CA SER A 55 -8.50 -5.36 -5.93
C SER A 55 -8.32 -6.87 -5.66
N GLY A 56 -8.84 -7.33 -4.53
CA GLY A 56 -9.20 -8.73 -4.30
C GLY A 56 -8.13 -9.69 -3.76
N THR A 57 -6.88 -9.27 -3.50
CA THR A 57 -5.92 -10.20 -2.86
C THR A 57 -6.14 -10.22 -1.35
N THR A 58 -6.51 -11.38 -0.81
CA THR A 58 -6.71 -11.55 0.63
C THR A 58 -5.39 -11.75 1.36
N THR A 59 -5.31 -11.31 2.63
CA THR A 59 -4.17 -11.64 3.52
C THR A 59 -3.90 -13.14 3.56
N ALA A 60 -4.94 -13.97 3.47
CA ALA A 60 -4.81 -15.42 3.42
C ALA A 60 -4.03 -15.88 2.18
N GLU A 61 -4.34 -15.37 0.98
CA GLU A 61 -3.60 -15.69 -0.24
C GLU A 61 -2.13 -15.25 -0.15
N LEU A 62 -1.86 -14.07 0.43
CA LEU A 62 -0.49 -13.61 0.64
C LEU A 62 0.28 -14.55 1.58
N LEU A 63 -0.35 -14.97 2.67
CA LEU A 63 0.24 -15.91 3.62
C LEU A 63 0.48 -17.29 3.00
N GLN A 64 -0.37 -17.74 2.08
CA GLN A 64 -0.11 -18.99 1.33
C GLN A 64 1.15 -18.89 0.46
N ILE A 65 1.40 -17.73 -0.15
CA ILE A 65 2.63 -17.52 -0.92
C ILE A 65 3.84 -17.49 0.01
N VAL A 66 3.73 -16.84 1.18
CA VAL A 66 4.78 -16.84 2.22
C VAL A 66 5.08 -18.26 2.71
N ASP A 67 4.05 -19.08 2.93
CA ASP A 67 4.23 -20.47 3.35
C ASP A 67 4.98 -21.28 2.28
N ARG A 68 4.60 -21.12 1.01
CA ARG A 68 5.33 -21.72 -0.13
C ARG A 68 6.79 -21.25 -0.16
N LEU A 69 7.05 -19.96 0.03
CA LEU A 69 8.42 -19.43 0.09
C LEU A 69 9.23 -20.08 1.22
N ARG A 70 8.62 -20.28 2.39
CA ARG A 70 9.24 -20.95 3.55
C ARG A 70 9.56 -22.42 3.23
N GLN A 71 8.64 -23.13 2.59
CA GLN A 71 8.83 -24.51 2.15
C GLN A 71 9.95 -24.64 1.11
N THR A 72 9.99 -23.72 0.15
CA THR A 72 11.06 -23.67 -0.86
C THR A 72 12.41 -23.34 -0.22
N ALA A 73 12.45 -22.36 0.68
CA ALA A 73 13.68 -22.00 1.41
C ALA A 73 14.21 -23.15 2.27
N ALA A 74 13.33 -23.97 2.85
CA ALA A 74 13.72 -25.13 3.65
C ALA A 74 14.50 -26.20 2.86
N GLN A 75 14.34 -26.24 1.54
CA GLN A 75 15.05 -27.17 0.63
C GLN A 75 16.46 -26.69 0.28
N LEU A 76 16.80 -25.44 0.61
CA LEU A 76 18.10 -24.86 0.30
C LEU A 76 19.17 -25.22 1.35
N PRO A 77 20.47 -25.13 0.99
CA PRO A 77 21.55 -25.38 1.93
C PRO A 77 21.47 -24.47 3.16
N PRO A 78 21.83 -24.96 4.37
CA PRO A 78 21.67 -24.22 5.64
C PRO A 78 22.27 -22.81 5.60
N LYS A 79 23.41 -22.65 4.94
CA LYS A 79 24.15 -21.39 4.81
C LYS A 79 23.31 -20.25 4.19
N VAL A 80 22.35 -20.57 3.32
CA VAL A 80 21.47 -19.57 2.67
C VAL A 80 20.06 -19.64 3.26
N ARG A 81 19.63 -20.83 3.69
CA ARG A 81 18.31 -21.05 4.28
C ARG A 81 18.05 -20.16 5.48
N ASP A 82 18.96 -20.07 6.45
CA ASP A 82 18.65 -19.39 7.71
C ASP A 82 18.42 -17.88 7.49
N ASP A 83 19.22 -17.25 6.63
CA ASP A 83 19.03 -15.85 6.23
C ASP A 83 17.71 -15.64 5.47
N LEU A 84 17.37 -16.54 4.55
CA LEU A 84 16.10 -16.51 3.81
C LEU A 84 14.89 -16.66 4.73
N ILE A 85 14.95 -17.58 5.70
CA ILE A 85 13.84 -17.81 6.64
C ILE A 85 13.60 -16.56 7.49
N ILE A 86 14.65 -15.86 7.93
CA ILE A 86 14.52 -14.59 8.66
C ILE A 86 13.83 -13.53 7.80
N ASP A 87 14.24 -13.39 6.53
CA ASP A 87 13.62 -12.42 5.62
C ASP A 87 12.15 -12.79 5.31
N ILE A 88 11.82 -14.08 5.22
CA ILE A 88 10.45 -14.60 5.04
C ILE A 88 9.60 -14.34 6.29
N ASP A 89 10.13 -14.60 7.50
CA ASP A 89 9.45 -14.31 8.78
C ASP A 89 9.10 -12.82 8.90
N ASP A 90 10.02 -11.94 8.51
CA ASP A 90 9.79 -10.49 8.53
C ASP A 90 8.73 -10.06 7.51
N VAL A 91 8.69 -10.70 6.34
CA VAL A 91 7.63 -10.48 5.34
C VAL A 91 6.28 -10.96 5.88
N GLU A 92 6.24 -12.12 6.53
CA GLU A 92 5.02 -12.63 7.17
C GLU A 92 4.50 -11.68 8.24
N ALA A 93 5.38 -11.26 9.16
CA ALA A 93 5.03 -10.35 10.25
C ALA A 93 4.50 -9.00 9.72
N GLU A 94 5.00 -8.54 8.58
CA GLU A 94 4.53 -7.33 7.94
C GLU A 94 3.20 -7.53 7.18
N ILE A 95 2.98 -8.70 6.56
CA ILE A 95 1.71 -9.08 5.90
C ILE A 95 0.60 -9.33 6.93
N GLN A 96 0.92 -9.87 8.10
CA GLN A 96 -0.07 -10.09 9.16
C GLN A 96 -0.65 -8.78 9.72
N LYS A 97 0.03 -7.64 9.53
CA LYS A 97 -0.51 -6.34 9.90
C LYS A 97 -1.69 -5.95 9.00
N PRO A 98 -2.64 -5.16 9.51
CA PRO A 98 -3.66 -4.51 8.69
C PRO A 98 -3.02 -3.72 7.54
N ASP A 99 -3.66 -3.72 6.36
CA ASP A 99 -3.14 -3.11 5.13
C ASP A 99 -2.64 -1.65 5.33
N ASP A 100 -3.35 -0.87 6.15
CA ASP A 100 -3.03 0.51 6.51
C ASP A 100 -1.83 0.67 7.46
N GLN A 101 -1.43 -0.41 8.12
CA GLN A 101 -0.31 -0.46 9.06
C GLN A 101 0.92 -1.18 8.48
N ARG A 102 0.80 -1.74 7.27
CA ARG A 102 1.91 -2.39 6.58
C ARG A 102 2.93 -1.36 6.10
N SER A 103 4.20 -1.64 6.37
CA SER A 103 5.31 -0.85 5.89
C SER A 103 5.76 -1.34 4.52
N MET A 104 5.25 -0.71 3.46
CA MET A 104 5.69 -0.97 2.07
C MET A 104 7.22 -0.87 1.89
N PRO A 105 7.94 0.08 2.51
CA PRO A 105 9.41 0.12 2.44
C PRO A 105 10.09 -1.12 3.04
N LYS A 106 9.54 -1.67 4.14
CA LYS A 106 10.08 -2.90 4.74
C LYS A 106 9.81 -4.12 3.86
N LEU A 107 8.57 -4.26 3.37
CA LEU A 107 8.21 -5.33 2.43
C LEU A 107 9.12 -5.29 1.20
N ARG A 108 9.30 -4.12 0.58
CA ARG A 108 10.19 -3.98 -0.58
C ARG A 108 11.62 -4.38 -0.27
N LYS A 109 12.17 -3.95 0.88
CA LYS A 109 13.55 -4.29 1.28
C LYS A 109 13.71 -5.80 1.46
N ARG A 110 12.77 -6.46 2.13
CA ARG A 110 12.82 -7.90 2.40
C ARG A 110 12.61 -8.72 1.13
N LEU A 111 11.62 -8.38 0.31
CA LEU A 111 11.42 -9.05 -0.98
C LEU A 111 12.64 -8.87 -1.91
N ALA A 112 13.28 -7.70 -1.93
CA ALA A 112 14.53 -7.50 -2.68
C ALA A 112 15.69 -8.37 -2.14
N ALA A 113 15.77 -8.57 -0.82
CA ALA A 113 16.75 -9.45 -0.21
C ALA A 113 16.52 -10.92 -0.62
N LEU A 114 15.26 -11.39 -0.55
CA LEU A 114 14.88 -12.73 -1.00
C LEU A 114 15.18 -12.95 -2.49
N ALA A 115 14.86 -11.96 -3.33
CA ALA A 115 15.16 -11.99 -4.75
C ALA A 115 16.68 -12.05 -5.01
N THR A 116 17.47 -11.24 -4.29
CA THR A 116 18.93 -11.25 -4.38
C THR A 116 19.50 -12.60 -3.97
N ALA A 117 19.04 -13.15 -2.85
CA ALA A 117 19.45 -14.47 -2.38
C ALA A 117 19.10 -15.56 -3.40
N ALA A 118 17.93 -15.47 -4.06
CA ALA A 118 17.57 -16.37 -5.15
C ALA A 118 18.58 -16.32 -6.32
N THR A 119 19.05 -15.11 -6.71
CA THR A 119 20.06 -14.97 -7.78
C THR A 119 21.44 -15.51 -7.40
N MET A 120 21.77 -15.54 -6.10
CA MET A 120 23.06 -16.05 -5.61
C MET A 120 23.13 -17.58 -5.58
N LEU A 121 21.99 -18.26 -5.71
CA LEU A 121 21.90 -19.71 -5.78
C LEU A 121 22.28 -20.19 -7.18
N THR A 122 23.58 -20.23 -7.47
CA THR A 122 24.12 -20.74 -8.74
C THR A 122 23.97 -22.27 -8.81
N GLY A 123 23.45 -22.81 -9.93
CA GLY A 123 23.47 -24.26 -10.19
C GLY A 123 22.16 -24.90 -10.66
N GLY A 124 21.13 -24.14 -11.03
CA GLY A 124 19.89 -24.71 -11.59
C GLY A 124 19.07 -25.52 -10.58
N VAL A 125 19.14 -25.15 -9.29
CA VAL A 125 18.30 -25.75 -8.24
C VAL A 125 16.87 -25.28 -8.49
N SER A 126 15.93 -26.20 -8.69
CA SER A 126 14.51 -25.87 -8.92
C SER A 126 13.95 -24.94 -7.83
N ALA A 127 14.37 -25.17 -6.58
CA ALA A 127 14.02 -24.33 -5.44
C ALA A 127 14.45 -22.86 -5.58
N ALA A 128 15.55 -22.55 -6.28
CA ALA A 128 15.96 -21.15 -6.49
C ALA A 128 15.01 -20.41 -7.44
N ASN A 129 14.59 -21.08 -8.52
CA ASN A 129 13.62 -20.51 -9.46
C ASN A 129 12.23 -20.38 -8.81
N GLU A 130 11.79 -21.41 -8.07
CA GLU A 130 10.53 -21.38 -7.33
C GLU A 130 10.51 -20.26 -6.27
N LEU A 131 11.65 -20.01 -5.62
CA LEU A 131 11.80 -18.90 -4.67
C LEU A 131 11.68 -17.55 -5.40
N ALA A 132 12.38 -17.37 -6.52
CA ALA A 132 12.32 -16.15 -7.32
C ALA A 132 10.90 -15.88 -7.83
N ASP A 133 10.23 -16.89 -8.40
CA ASP A 133 8.86 -16.80 -8.90
C ASP A 133 7.90 -16.44 -7.78
N GLY A 134 8.05 -17.06 -6.60
CA GLY A 134 7.20 -16.76 -5.44
C GLY A 134 7.39 -15.34 -4.90
N VAL A 135 8.62 -14.81 -4.91
CA VAL A 135 8.91 -13.44 -4.49
C VAL A 135 8.31 -12.42 -5.47
N ILE A 136 8.40 -12.69 -6.78
CA ILE A 136 7.79 -11.86 -7.82
C ILE A 136 6.26 -11.89 -7.71
N GLU A 137 5.67 -13.08 -7.54
CA GLU A 137 4.24 -13.25 -7.37
C GLU A 137 3.74 -12.48 -6.13
N LEU A 138 4.43 -12.62 -4.99
CA LEU A 138 4.09 -11.92 -3.77
C LEU A 138 4.18 -10.40 -3.95
N GLY A 139 5.28 -9.91 -4.53
CA GLY A 139 5.50 -8.50 -4.82
C GLY A 139 4.40 -7.92 -5.70
N SER A 140 4.08 -8.58 -6.82
CA SER A 140 3.02 -8.16 -7.73
C SER A 140 1.66 -8.03 -7.03
N LYS A 141 1.30 -9.02 -6.20
CA LYS A 141 0.03 -9.05 -5.46
C LYS A 141 -0.09 -7.93 -4.41
N ILE A 142 1.03 -7.48 -3.81
CA ILE A 142 1.04 -6.37 -2.85
C ILE A 142 1.38 -5.01 -3.49
N GLY A 143 1.50 -4.95 -4.82
CA GLY A 143 1.80 -3.72 -5.56
C GLY A 143 3.26 -3.26 -5.49
N ILE A 144 4.20 -4.18 -5.22
CA ILE A 144 5.64 -3.93 -5.21
C ILE A 144 6.26 -4.58 -6.45
N GLU A 145 6.76 -3.75 -7.36
CA GLU A 145 7.58 -4.22 -8.48
C GLU A 145 8.97 -4.60 -7.98
N ILE A 146 9.27 -5.91 -8.01
CA ILE A 146 10.59 -6.45 -7.71
C ILE A 146 11.43 -6.40 -8.99
N GLN A 147 12.31 -5.41 -9.07
CA GLN A 147 13.36 -5.41 -10.08
C GLN A 147 14.45 -6.38 -9.62
N LEU A 148 14.52 -7.52 -10.30
CA LEU A 148 15.71 -8.35 -10.23
C LEU A 148 16.88 -7.55 -10.84
N PRO A 149 18.06 -7.53 -10.21
CA PRO A 149 19.22 -6.96 -10.86
C PRO A 149 19.40 -7.68 -12.20
N SER A 150 19.25 -6.95 -13.31
CA SER A 150 19.64 -7.44 -14.62
C SER A 150 21.08 -7.92 -14.49
N SER A 151 21.35 -9.16 -14.88
CA SER A 151 22.70 -9.67 -14.99
C SER A 151 23.43 -8.87 -16.08
N SER A 152 23.92 -7.69 -15.73
CA SER A 152 24.82 -6.88 -16.52
C SER A 152 26.20 -7.52 -16.44
N ASN A 153 26.35 -8.62 -17.16
CA ASN A 153 27.64 -9.12 -17.60
C ASN A 153 27.42 -9.95 -18.86
N GLN A 154 27.39 -9.27 -20.00
CA GLN A 154 27.95 -9.84 -21.22
C GLN A 154 28.96 -8.83 -21.79
N PRO A 155 30.12 -9.31 -22.26
CA PRO A 155 31.27 -8.51 -22.68
C PRO A 155 31.01 -7.66 -23.93
#